data_AF-A0A353T1E3-F1
#
_entry.id   AF-A0A353T1E3-F1
#
_cell.length_a   1.000
_cell.length_b   1.000
_cell.length_c   1.000
_cell.angle_alpha   90.00
_cell.angle_beta   90.00
_cell.angle_gamma   90.00
#
_symmetry.space_group_name_H-M   'P 1'
#
loop_
_entity.id
_entity.type
_entity.pdbx_description
1 polymer ?
#
loop_
_entity_poly.entity_id
_entity_poly.type
_entity_poly.pdbx_seq_one_letter_code
_entity_poly.pdbx_strand_id
1 'polypeptide(L)'
;MRKTSFPYFVEDSLEKQWFFTLSDQQKIQYACRENGQWSEKIPIDGKTVRFFSVTMDNQDRICLLAYTLGKQLIYYEWDGRQWYQRTVYRVSSRFEDISWLSV
;
A
#
# COMPACT_ATOMS: atom_id res chain seq x y z
N MET A 1 13.20 17.43 4.43
CA MET A 1 12.89 16.20 5.21
C MET A 1 12.14 15.24 4.31
N ARG A 2 12.65 14.03 4.08
CA ARG A 2 11.90 12.97 3.37
C ARG A 2 10.78 12.52 4.30
N LYS A 3 9.52 12.87 4.00
CA LYS A 3 8.35 12.34 4.72
C LYS A 3 8.34 10.82 4.51
N THR A 4 8.71 10.07 5.54
CA THR A 4 8.53 8.62 5.58
C THR A 4 7.03 8.35 5.71
N SER A 5 6.45 7.66 4.72
CA SER A 5 5.08 7.13 4.83
C SER A 5 4.98 6.33 6.14
N PHE A 6 3.94 6.59 6.93
CA PHE A 6 3.72 5.85 8.17
C PHE A 6 3.43 4.37 7.84
N PRO A 7 3.87 3.43 8.70
CA PRO A 7 3.45 2.05 8.57
C PRO A 7 1.93 1.94 8.80
N TYR A 8 1.30 0.97 8.15
CA TYR A 8 -0.12 0.66 8.35
C TYR A 8 -0.28 -0.71 8.97
N PHE A 9 -1.20 -0.79 9.93
CA PHE A 9 -1.61 -2.03 10.56
C PHE A 9 -3.12 -2.18 10.33
N VAL A 10 -3.53 -3.32 9.78
CA VAL A 10 -4.94 -3.68 9.61
C VAL A 10 -5.13 -5.13 10.07
N GLU A 11 -6.31 -5.43 10.60
CA GLU A 11 -6.68 -6.74 11.10
C GLU A 11 -8.02 -7.11 10.46
N ASP A 12 -8.12 -8.32 9.92
CA ASP A 12 -9.37 -8.82 9.36
C ASP A 12 -10.30 -9.40 10.43
N SER A 13 -11.54 -9.68 10.07
CA SER A 13 -12.53 -10.24 11.00
C SER A 13 -12.13 -11.60 11.59
N LEU A 14 -11.10 -12.26 11.05
CA LEU A 14 -10.58 -13.55 11.52
C LEU A 14 -9.30 -13.38 12.37
N GLU A 15 -9.03 -12.16 12.85
CA GLU A 15 -7.88 -11.78 13.66
C GLU A 15 -6.53 -11.95 12.95
N LYS A 16 -6.51 -12.13 11.62
CA LYS A 16 -5.26 -12.14 10.87
C LYS A 16 -4.79 -10.70 10.70
N GLN A 17 -3.56 -10.47 11.14
CA GLN A 17 -2.96 -9.14 11.22
C GLN A 17 -2.08 -8.90 10.00
N TRP A 18 -2.10 -7.69 9.48
CA TRP A 18 -1.32 -7.28 8.32
C TRP A 18 -0.57 -6.01 8.64
N PHE A 19 0.74 -6.01 8.34
CA PHE A 19 1.61 -4.88 8.60
C PHE A 19 2.31 -4.44 7.32
N PHE A 20 2.01 -3.22 6.87
CA PHE A 20 2.51 -2.62 5.64
C PHE A 20 3.55 -1.55 5.92
N THR A 21 4.66 -1.59 5.18
CA THR A 21 5.78 -0.65 5.31
C THR A 21 6.38 -0.33 3.94
N LEU A 22 7.28 0.66 3.90
CA LEU A 22 8.21 0.83 2.79
C LEU A 22 9.52 0.10 3.06
N SER A 23 10.09 -0.50 2.04
CA SER A 23 11.49 -0.95 2.05
C SER A 23 12.44 0.24 1.88
N ASP A 24 13.75 -0.01 2.03
CA ASP A 24 14.80 1.00 1.78
C ASP A 24 14.78 1.52 0.34
N GLN A 25 14.23 0.74 -0.59
CA GLN A 25 14.03 1.11 -1.99
C GLN A 25 12.69 1.82 -2.24
N GLN A 26 11.98 2.24 -1.19
CA GLN A 26 10.66 2.88 -1.25
C GLN A 26 9.61 2.03 -2.00
N LYS A 27 9.71 0.70 -1.91
CA LYS A 27 8.69 -0.24 -2.42
C LYS A 27 7.77 -0.64 -1.28
N ILE A 28 6.48 -0.78 -1.57
CA ILE A 28 5.51 -1.23 -0.57
C ILE A 28 5.74 -2.73 -0.32
N GLN A 29 5.83 -3.10 0.94
CA GLN A 29 5.96 -4.48 1.39
C GLN A 29 5.04 -4.73 2.59
N TYR A 30 4.62 -5.98 2.76
CA TYR A 30 3.77 -6.39 3.86
C TYR A 30 4.26 -7.68 4.50
N ALA A 31 3.92 -7.86 5.77
CA ALA A 31 3.98 -9.15 6.46
C ALA A 31 2.58 -9.44 7.02
N CYS A 32 2.20 -10.71 7.08
CA CYS A 32 0.99 -11.14 7.76
C CYS A 32 1.34 -11.92 9.02
N ARG A 33 0.44 -11.88 10.01
CA ARG A 33 0.53 -12.69 11.21
C ARG A 33 -0.62 -13.68 11.25
N GLU A 34 -0.27 -14.96 11.27
CA GLU A 34 -1.23 -16.06 11.47
C GLU A 34 -0.68 -16.95 12.59
N ASN A 35 -1.55 -17.44 13.47
CA ASN A 35 -1.18 -18.30 14.61
C ASN A 35 -0.05 -17.72 15.48
N GLY A 36 -0.05 -16.40 15.63
CA GLY A 36 0.94 -15.68 16.45
C GLY A 36 2.31 -15.46 15.81
N GLN A 37 2.57 -15.99 14.61
CA GLN A 37 3.86 -15.85 13.91
C GLN A 37 3.75 -14.89 12.72
N TRP A 38 4.75 -14.01 12.59
CA TRP A 38 4.87 -13.11 11.44
C TRP A 38 5.54 -13.81 10.26
N SER A 39 5.01 -13.61 9.06
CA SER A 39 5.66 -13.98 7.82
C SER A 39 6.88 -13.08 7.55
N GLU A 40 7.70 -13.50 6.58
CA GLU A 40 8.66 -12.58 5.96
C GLU A 40 7.94 -11.43 5.26
N LYS A 41 8.67 -10.33 5.05
CA LYS A 41 8.15 -9.16 4.32
C LYS A 41 8.18 -9.44 2.82
N ILE A 42 7.02 -9.30 2.17
CA ILE A 42 6.82 -9.56 0.76
C ILE A 42 6.50 -8.22 0.06
N PRO A 43 7.20 -7.84 -1.02
CA PRO A 43 6.82 -6.68 -1.81
C PRO A 43 5.49 -6.91 -2.52
N ILE A 44 4.61 -5.91 -2.53
CA ILE A 44 3.34 -5.99 -3.29
C ILE A 44 3.65 -6.02 -4.80
N ASP A 45 4.58 -5.17 -5.24
CA ASP A 45 5.09 -5.12 -6.60
C ASP A 45 6.49 -4.47 -6.66
N GLY A 46 6.96 -4.19 -7.88
CA GLY A 46 8.26 -3.55 -8.11
C GLY A 46 8.27 -2.02 -8.11
N LYS A 47 7.15 -1.33 -7.82
CA LYS A 47 7.03 0.12 -8.00
C LYS A 47 7.56 0.90 -6.80
N THR A 48 8.27 1.97 -7.10
CA THR A 48 8.72 2.92 -6.10
C THR A 48 7.67 3.99 -5.86
N VAL A 49 7.33 4.23 -4.59
CA VAL A 49 6.23 5.12 -4.20
C VAL A 49 6.69 6.29 -3.34
N ARG A 50 5.99 7.42 -3.48
CA ARG A 50 6.17 8.60 -2.62
C ARG A 50 5.49 8.39 -1.28
N PHE A 51 4.26 7.87 -1.32
CA PHE A 51 3.46 7.53 -0.14
C PHE A 51 2.39 6.51 -0.55
N PHE A 52 1.84 5.84 0.45
CA PHE A 52 0.71 4.94 0.29
C PHE A 52 -0.20 5.02 1.50
N SER A 53 -1.43 4.53 1.34
CA SER A 53 -2.40 4.36 2.42
C SER A 53 -3.11 3.03 2.29
N VAL A 54 -3.43 2.42 3.42
CA VAL A 54 -4.05 1.09 3.49
C VAL A 54 -5.28 1.16 4.37
N THR A 55 -6.33 0.48 3.93
CA THR A 55 -7.53 0.24 4.71
C THR A 55 -8.07 -1.15 4.40
N MET A 56 -9.09 -1.57 5.13
CA MET A 56 -9.82 -2.79 4.88
C MET A 56 -11.28 -2.42 4.67
N ASP A 57 -11.91 -2.97 3.63
CA ASP A 57 -13.33 -2.74 3.39
C ASP A 57 -14.22 -3.62 4.28
N ASN A 58 -15.54 -3.49 4.12
CA ASN A 58 -16.53 -4.25 4.89
C ASN A 58 -16.63 -5.73 4.50
N GLN A 59 -15.81 -6.20 3.57
CA GLN A 59 -15.72 -7.59 3.09
C GLN A 59 -14.34 -8.18 3.38
N ASP A 60 -13.58 -7.58 4.31
CA ASP A 60 -12.20 -7.93 4.68
C ASP A 60 -11.20 -7.87 3.53
N ARG A 61 -11.52 -7.14 2.44
CA ARG A 61 -10.57 -6.93 1.35
C ARG A 61 -9.64 -5.79 1.72
N ILE A 62 -8.34 -6.03 1.55
CA ILE A 62 -7.35 -4.99 1.80
C ILE A 62 -7.29 -4.08 0.57
N CYS A 63 -7.55 -2.81 0.81
CA CYS A 63 -7.55 -1.76 -0.18
C CYS A 63 -6.37 -0.83 0.07
N LEU A 64 -5.54 -0.63 -0.96
CA LEU A 64 -4.37 0.23 -0.87
C LEU A 64 -4.36 1.26 -1.99
N LEU A 65 -4.04 2.50 -1.65
CA LEU A 65 -3.83 3.57 -2.61
C LEU A 65 -2.36 4.03 -2.55
N ALA A 66 -1.66 4.01 -3.67
CA ALA A 66 -0.27 4.42 -3.75
C ALA A 66 -0.08 5.53 -4.79
N TYR A 67 0.75 6.51 -4.44
CA TYR A 67 1.24 7.49 -5.39
C TYR A 67 2.70 7.23 -5.73
N THR A 68 2.97 6.91 -6.99
CA THR A 68 4.31 6.51 -7.44
C THR A 68 5.23 7.71 -7.63
N LEU A 69 6.55 7.47 -7.65
CA LEU A 69 7.51 8.49 -8.08
C LEU A 69 7.25 8.99 -9.51
N GLY A 70 6.69 8.13 -10.37
CA GLY A 70 6.26 8.46 -11.74
C GLY A 70 4.93 9.21 -11.82
N LYS A 71 4.45 9.77 -10.71
CA LYS A 71 3.19 10.51 -10.59
C LYS A 71 1.95 9.75 -11.05
N GLN A 72 1.88 8.46 -10.71
CA GLN A 72 0.69 7.62 -10.96
C GLN A 72 0.00 7.33 -9.65
N LEU A 73 -1.32 7.47 -9.63
CA LEU A 73 -2.17 6.99 -8.55
C LEU A 73 -2.62 5.57 -8.90
N ILE A 74 -2.27 4.60 -8.06
CA ILE A 74 -2.55 3.18 -8.27
C ILE A 74 -3.36 2.67 -7.09
N TYR A 75 -4.46 1.99 -7.42
CA TYR A 75 -5.28 1.26 -6.45
C TYR A 75 -4.89 -0.21 -6.51
N TYR A 76 -4.68 -0.81 -5.34
CA TYR A 76 -4.42 -2.22 -5.15
C TYR A 76 -5.51 -2.83 -4.27
N GLU A 77 -5.86 -4.08 -4.56
CA GLU A 77 -6.84 -4.85 -3.80
C GLU A 77 -6.32 -6.27 -3.60
N TRP A 78 -6.41 -6.78 -2.36
CA TRP A 78 -6.17 -8.18 -2.05
C TRP A 78 -7.50 -8.91 -1.85
N ASP A 79 -7.75 -9.96 -2.63
CA ASP A 79 -9.00 -10.75 -2.58
C ASP A 79 -8.91 -11.99 -1.68
N GLY A 80 -7.83 -12.14 -0.91
CA GLY A 80 -7.54 -13.36 -0.15
C GLY A 80 -6.61 -14.33 -0.88
N ARG A 81 -6.40 -14.17 -2.20
CA ARG A 81 -5.58 -15.07 -3.02
C ARG A 81 -4.46 -14.35 -3.75
N GLN A 82 -4.74 -13.19 -4.33
CA GLN A 82 -3.78 -12.42 -5.09
C GLN A 82 -4.03 -10.90 -5.01
N TRP A 83 -2.98 -10.14 -5.34
CA TRP A 83 -3.08 -8.70 -5.51
C TRP A 83 -3.56 -8.37 -6.92
N TYR A 84 -4.61 -7.56 -7.02
CA TYR A 84 -4.96 -6.85 -8.24
C TYR A 84 -4.50 -5.40 -8.13
N GLN A 85 -4.20 -4.79 -9.28
CA GLN A 85 -3.89 -3.38 -9.35
C GLN A 85 -4.52 -2.72 -10.56
N ARG A 86 -4.87 -1.44 -10.42
CA ARG A 86 -5.28 -0.58 -11.52
C ARG A 86 -4.73 0.82 -11.34
N THR A 87 -4.29 1.44 -12.42
CA THR A 87 -3.99 2.87 -12.41
C THR A 87 -5.31 3.64 -12.37
N VAL A 88 -5.53 4.41 -11.31
CA VAL A 88 -6.72 5.26 -11.13
C VAL A 88 -6.51 6.60 -11.83
N TYR A 89 -5.29 7.15 -11.75
CA TYR A 89 -4.98 8.44 -12.36
C TYR A 89 -3.51 8.51 -12.76
N ARG A 90 -3.23 9.22 -13.87
CA ARG A 90 -1.86 9.58 -14.28
C ARG A 90 -1.76 11.08 -14.36
N VAL A 91 -0.90 11.67 -13.55
CA VAL A 91 -0.65 13.10 -13.61
C VAL A 91 0.17 13.39 -14.86
N SER A 92 -0.45 13.99 -15.87
CA SER A 92 0.18 14.29 -17.16
C SER A 92 0.92 15.62 -17.17
N SER A 93 0.56 16.56 -16.28
CA SER A 93 1.21 17.86 -16.21
C SER A 93 2.39 17.86 -15.24
N ARG A 94 3.47 18.56 -15.62
CA ARG A 94 4.58 18.85 -14.70
C ARG A 94 4.16 19.75 -13.54
N PHE A 95 3.12 20.55 -13.73
CA PHE A 95 2.58 21.50 -12.75
C PHE A 95 1.49 20.90 -11.85
N GLU A 96 0.92 19.76 -12.25
CA GLU A 96 -0.01 19.02 -11.40
C GLU A 96 0.78 18.14 -10.42
N ASP A 97 0.33 18.12 -9.17
CA ASP A 97 0.75 17.16 -8.16
C ASP A 97 -0.43 16.86 -7.25
N ILE A 98 -0.57 15.62 -6.81
CA ILE A 98 -1.64 15.21 -5.88
C ILE A 98 -1.07 15.32 -4.46
N SER A 99 -0.89 16.56 -4.01
CA SER A 99 -0.21 16.86 -2.74
C SER A 99 -1.04 16.56 -1.49
N TRP A 100 -2.37 16.50 -1.60
CA TRP A 100 -3.28 16.24 -0.47
C TRP A 100 -3.35 14.79 -0.02
N LEU A 101 -2.73 13.85 -0.74
CA LEU A 101 -2.63 12.46 -0.28
C LEU A 101 -1.55 12.27 0.81
N SER A 102 -0.82 13.33 1.18
CA SER A 102 0.21 13.29 2.23
C SER A 102 -0.34 13.55 3.65
N VAL A 103 -1.61 13.24 3.90
CA VAL A 103 -2.28 13.49 5.21
C VAL A 103 -1.48 12.87 6.33
#